data_AF-A0AA36M3W6-F1
#
_entry.id   AF-A0AA36M3W6-F1
#
_cell.length_a   1.000
_cell.length_b   1.000
_cell.length_c   1.000
_cell.angle_alpha   90.00
_cell.angle_beta   90.00
_cell.angle_gamma   90.00
#
_symmetry.space_group_name_H-M   'P 1'
#
loop_
_entity.id
_entity.type
_entity.pdbx_description
1 polymer ?
#
loop_
_entity_poly.entity_id
_entity_poly.type
_entity_poly.pdbx_seq_one_letter_code
_entity_poly.pdbx_strand_id
1 'polypeptide(L)'
;MLGSVLKMVFALTLLPVRLGCYALRTIVKSRTPQRRGEGAAAAAVKEETQPEDIGVESMEKGDDDAHMGQREAETIRNNQEYVDELVIEMEEAAPFEEPQVEEVQMEEPKMGENEAHADEPPRNEEAMERPQEARLRNEDLLSALQVEKKQTLQAIHDLNLLIDALEKEKTCGPRKYHKGEIRKDTEKNMSCAFCSAVGYHYSDSCPGRERREVLEASNRCETCLEYCAGGSLCRKFYTKCFHCRETGHHSALCELPDRNQEIFDQIEEAELSKQENFQRLKQIDMEIQELRQDPSH
;
A
#
# COMPACT_ATOMS: atom_id res chain seq x y z
N MET A 1 3.18 44.92 -32.92
CA MET A 1 3.87 43.62 -32.74
C MET A 1 3.36 42.98 -31.44
N LEU A 2 2.05 42.92 -31.16
CA LEU A 2 1.14 41.81 -31.51
C LEU A 2 1.83 40.46 -31.70
N GLY A 3 1.65 39.55 -30.72
CA GLY A 3 1.65 38.12 -30.97
C GLY A 3 2.33 37.26 -29.89
N SER A 4 1.50 36.54 -29.13
CA SER A 4 1.73 35.16 -28.64
C SER A 4 1.75 34.97 -27.12
N VAL A 5 0.58 35.17 -26.50
CA VAL A 5 0.19 34.48 -25.26
C VAL A 5 -1.11 33.77 -25.58
N LEU A 6 -1.06 32.47 -25.90
CA LEU A 6 -2.17 31.49 -25.78
C LEU A 6 -1.73 30.14 -26.40
N LYS A 7 -1.48 29.14 -25.54
CA LYS A 7 -1.34 27.68 -25.77
C LYS A 7 -0.63 27.16 -24.51
N MET A 8 -1.12 26.26 -23.66
CA MET A 8 -2.19 25.29 -23.72
C MET A 8 -2.70 25.04 -22.29
N VAL A 9 -3.92 25.45 -22.01
CA VAL A 9 -4.79 24.77 -21.04
C VAL A 9 -5.75 23.98 -21.92
N PHE A 10 -5.69 22.65 -21.93
CA PHE A 10 -6.74 21.68 -22.31
C PHE A 10 -6.08 20.31 -22.57
N ALA A 11 -5.97 19.51 -21.51
CA ALA A 11 -5.74 18.07 -21.61
C ALA A 11 -6.42 17.35 -20.44
N LEU A 12 -7.75 17.53 -20.32
CA LEU A 12 -8.61 16.73 -19.46
C LEU A 12 -9.78 16.24 -20.30
N THR A 13 -9.56 15.16 -21.05
CA THR A 13 -10.65 14.37 -21.66
C THR A 13 -10.17 12.94 -21.90
N LEU A 14 -10.91 11.99 -21.31
CA LEU A 14 -11.13 10.59 -21.73
C LEU A 14 -10.16 9.50 -21.21
N LEU A 15 -10.43 9.01 -20.00
CA LEU A 15 -10.15 7.62 -19.63
C LEU A 15 -11.39 6.75 -19.94
N PRO A 16 -11.30 5.75 -20.84
CA PRO A 16 -12.39 4.81 -21.04
C PRO A 16 -12.42 3.76 -19.92
N VAL A 17 -13.56 3.69 -19.25
CA VAL A 17 -13.97 2.59 -18.36
C VAL A 17 -13.99 1.29 -19.15
N ARG A 18 -13.00 0.40 -18.94
CA ARG A 18 -13.04 -0.98 -19.43
C ARG A 18 -13.83 -1.85 -18.46
N LEU A 19 -15.12 -1.96 -18.73
CA LEU A 19 -15.97 -3.06 -18.24
C LEU A 19 -15.55 -4.35 -18.94
N GLY A 20 -14.73 -5.16 -18.26
CA GLY A 20 -14.39 -6.52 -18.67
C GLY A 20 -15.51 -7.50 -18.30
N CYS A 21 -16.24 -7.95 -19.31
CA CYS A 21 -17.34 -8.91 -19.20
C CYS A 21 -16.86 -10.29 -18.72
N TYR A 22 -17.46 -10.79 -17.64
CA TYR A 22 -17.39 -12.19 -17.23
C TYR A 22 -18.10 -13.07 -18.26
N ALA A 23 -17.33 -13.81 -19.06
CA ALA A 23 -17.85 -14.83 -19.94
C ALA A 23 -18.03 -16.15 -19.17
N LEU A 24 -19.28 -16.42 -18.78
CA LEU A 24 -19.75 -17.74 -18.36
C LEU A 24 -19.60 -18.73 -19.53
N ARG A 25 -18.64 -19.65 -19.46
CA ARG A 25 -18.60 -20.84 -20.32
C ARG A 25 -19.14 -22.04 -19.57
N THR A 26 -20.44 -22.26 -19.74
CA THR A 26 -21.07 -23.57 -19.57
C THR A 26 -20.68 -24.47 -20.75
N ILE A 27 -19.90 -25.54 -20.52
CA ILE A 27 -19.90 -26.71 -21.40
C ILE A 27 -20.01 -27.97 -20.55
N VAL A 28 -21.24 -28.45 -20.48
CA VAL A 28 -21.60 -29.84 -20.23
C VAL A 28 -21.11 -30.67 -21.42
N LYS A 29 -20.32 -31.72 -21.17
CA LYS A 29 -20.29 -32.93 -22.02
C LYS A 29 -19.74 -34.12 -21.25
N SER A 30 -20.70 -34.87 -20.73
CA SER A 30 -20.64 -36.28 -20.36
C SER A 30 -19.92 -37.16 -21.38
N ARG A 31 -18.95 -37.97 -20.93
CA ARG A 31 -18.60 -39.24 -21.57
C ARG A 31 -18.35 -40.32 -20.51
N THR A 32 -19.18 -41.34 -20.62
CA THR A 32 -19.21 -42.62 -19.90
C THR A 32 -17.99 -43.50 -20.22
N PRO A 33 -17.72 -44.54 -19.39
CA PRO A 33 -16.47 -45.27 -19.37
C PRO A 33 -16.47 -46.43 -20.36
N GLN A 34 -15.31 -46.71 -20.98
CA GLN A 34 -15.10 -47.89 -21.80
C GLN A 34 -14.19 -48.89 -21.07
N ARG A 35 -14.83 -49.97 -20.59
CA ARG A 35 -14.19 -51.21 -20.15
C ARG A 35 -13.35 -51.80 -21.30
N ARG A 36 -12.10 -52.17 -21.00
CA ARG A 36 -11.48 -53.40 -21.49
C ARG A 36 -10.68 -54.02 -20.35
N GLY A 37 -11.01 -55.28 -20.06
CA GLY A 37 -10.23 -56.15 -19.21
C GLY A 37 -9.10 -56.85 -19.98
N GLU A 38 -8.57 -57.88 -19.33
CA GLU A 38 -7.38 -58.69 -19.67
C GLU A 38 -6.09 -58.07 -19.10
N GLY A 39 -5.34 -58.65 -18.16
CA GLY A 39 -5.29 -60.01 -17.63
C GLY A 39 -3.84 -60.52 -17.73
N ALA A 40 -3.10 -60.54 -16.61
CA ALA A 40 -1.88 -61.33 -16.33
C ALA A 40 -1.31 -60.88 -14.98
N ALA A 41 -1.40 -61.66 -13.90
CA ALA A 41 -0.54 -62.78 -13.52
C ALA A 41 0.71 -62.35 -12.71
N ALA A 42 0.71 -62.82 -11.46
CA ALA A 42 1.83 -63.26 -10.64
C ALA A 42 3.03 -62.32 -10.37
N ALA A 43 3.21 -61.95 -9.10
CA ALA A 43 4.28 -62.51 -8.25
C ALA A 43 4.19 -61.91 -6.84
N ALA A 44 3.95 -62.79 -5.87
CA ALA A 44 4.06 -62.49 -4.45
C ALA A 44 5.52 -62.58 -4.03
N VAL A 45 6.08 -61.49 -3.49
CA VAL A 45 7.31 -61.52 -2.70
C VAL A 45 6.91 -61.09 -1.29
N LYS A 46 6.92 -62.05 -0.37
CA LYS A 46 6.91 -61.81 1.07
C LYS A 46 8.35 -61.48 1.45
N GLU A 47 8.59 -60.26 1.91
CA GLU A 47 9.84 -59.89 2.56
C GLU A 47 9.51 -59.57 4.01
N GLU A 48 9.90 -60.50 4.90
CA GLU A 48 9.80 -60.37 6.36
C GLU A 48 10.84 -59.34 6.81
N THR A 49 10.37 -58.14 7.19
CA THR A 49 11.22 -57.13 7.83
C THR A 49 11.02 -57.22 9.34
N GLN A 50 12.12 -57.49 10.04
CA GLN A 50 12.22 -57.56 11.49
C GLN A 50 12.02 -56.15 12.10
N PRO A 51 11.35 -56.02 13.26
CA PRO A 51 11.23 -54.74 13.95
C PRO A 51 12.52 -54.43 14.69
N GLU A 52 13.26 -53.41 14.24
CA GLU A 52 14.33 -52.83 15.06
C GLU A 52 13.75 -51.88 16.11
N ASP A 53 14.29 -52.06 17.31
CA ASP A 53 13.94 -51.46 18.58
C ASP A 53 14.36 -49.98 18.60
N ILE A 54 13.40 -49.07 18.44
CA ILE A 54 13.65 -47.62 18.53
C ILE A 54 13.52 -47.21 19.99
N GLY A 55 14.68 -47.01 20.63
CA GLY A 55 14.79 -46.41 21.96
C GLY A 55 14.13 -45.04 21.99
N VAL A 56 13.06 -44.93 22.77
CA VAL A 56 12.34 -43.69 23.02
C VAL A 56 13.09 -42.95 24.14
N GLU A 57 13.97 -42.02 23.77
CA GLU A 57 14.51 -41.05 24.71
C GLU A 57 13.41 -40.06 25.10
N SER A 58 12.99 -40.16 26.35
CA SER A 58 12.06 -39.25 27.02
C SER A 58 12.68 -37.85 27.16
N MET A 59 12.33 -36.95 26.24
CA MET A 59 12.60 -35.51 26.39
C MET A 59 11.75 -34.94 27.51
N GLU A 60 12.42 -34.51 28.57
CA GLU A 60 11.87 -33.75 29.68
C GLU A 60 11.25 -32.45 29.16
N LYS A 61 9.94 -32.32 29.35
CA LYS A 61 9.13 -31.16 28.98
C LYS A 61 9.01 -30.30 30.24
N GLY A 62 9.90 -29.33 30.41
CA GLY A 62 9.94 -28.47 31.59
C GLY A 62 10.32 -27.03 31.24
N ASP A 63 9.45 -26.10 31.62
CA ASP A 63 9.74 -24.73 32.06
C ASP A 63 9.71 -23.55 31.07
N ASP A 64 9.57 -23.75 29.75
CA ASP A 64 9.57 -22.62 28.80
C ASP A 64 8.27 -21.78 28.78
N ASP A 65 7.13 -22.34 29.21
CA ASP A 65 5.82 -21.66 29.14
C ASP A 65 5.66 -20.52 30.17
N ALA A 66 6.41 -20.55 31.28
CA ALA A 66 6.30 -19.53 32.33
C ALA A 66 7.00 -18.21 31.96
N HIS A 67 8.01 -18.26 31.08
CA HIS A 67 8.83 -17.09 30.75
C HIS A 67 8.18 -16.16 29.71
N MET A 68 7.32 -16.71 28.85
CA MET A 68 6.56 -15.95 27.85
C MET A 68 5.50 -15.05 28.50
N GLY A 69 4.79 -15.54 29.53
CA GLY A 69 3.71 -14.80 30.19
C GLY A 69 4.18 -13.53 30.91
N GLN A 70 5.42 -13.50 31.43
CA GLN A 70 5.97 -12.32 32.09
C GLN A 70 6.31 -11.21 31.09
N ARG A 71 6.79 -11.57 29.89
CA ARG A 71 7.18 -10.61 28.85
C ARG A 71 5.98 -9.95 28.18
N GLU A 72 4.90 -10.72 28.01
CA GLU A 72 3.63 -10.20 27.49
C GLU A 72 2.96 -9.24 28.48
N ALA A 73 2.99 -9.56 29.79
CA ALA A 73 2.45 -8.70 30.84
C ALA A 73 3.22 -7.38 31.04
N GLU A 74 4.52 -7.34 30.70
CA GLU A 74 5.32 -6.11 30.72
C GLU A 74 5.02 -5.23 29.51
N THR A 75 4.82 -5.84 28.33
CA THR A 75 4.46 -5.12 27.09
C THR A 75 3.08 -4.47 27.20
N ILE A 76 2.10 -5.16 27.81
CA ILE A 76 0.76 -4.63 28.03
C ILE A 76 0.79 -3.42 28.98
N ARG A 77 1.64 -3.44 30.02
CA ARG A 77 1.78 -2.33 30.97
C ARG A 77 2.36 -1.09 30.33
N ASN A 78 3.42 -1.24 29.53
CA ASN A 78 4.06 -0.11 28.85
C ASN A 78 3.12 0.55 27.82
N ASN A 79 2.24 -0.24 27.19
CA ASN A 79 1.24 0.30 26.27
C ASN A 79 0.12 1.06 26.99
N GLN A 80 -0.21 0.73 28.24
CA GLN A 80 -1.20 1.48 29.03
C GLN A 80 -0.67 2.86 29.44
N GLU A 81 0.60 2.97 29.84
CA GLU A 81 1.21 4.27 30.16
C GLU A 81 1.21 5.22 28.95
N TYR A 82 1.41 4.71 27.73
CA TYR A 82 1.37 5.52 26.51
C TYR A 82 -0.04 6.05 26.18
N VAL A 83 -1.09 5.28 26.46
CA VAL A 83 -2.48 5.72 26.24
C VAL A 83 -2.88 6.77 27.27
N ASP A 84 -2.44 6.62 28.52
CA ASP A 84 -2.74 7.60 29.58
C ASP A 84 -2.05 8.95 29.32
N GLU A 85 -0.84 8.97 28.74
CA GLU A 85 -0.13 10.20 28.36
C GLU A 85 -0.84 10.97 27.23
N LEU A 86 -1.40 10.25 26.24
CA LEU A 86 -2.18 10.85 25.14
C LEU A 86 -3.52 11.45 25.57
N VAL A 87 -4.14 10.91 26.62
CA VAL A 87 -5.42 11.44 27.15
C VAL A 87 -5.22 12.78 27.86
N ILE A 88 -4.06 12.98 28.49
CA ILE A 88 -3.72 14.24 29.18
C ILE A 88 -3.51 15.39 28.19
N GLU A 89 -2.90 15.14 27.02
CA GLU A 89 -2.73 16.18 25.98
C GLU A 89 -4.06 16.63 25.35
N MET A 90 -5.10 15.80 25.37
CA MET A 90 -6.43 16.15 24.86
C MET A 90 -7.28 16.95 25.85
N GLU A 91 -7.08 16.80 27.17
CA GLU A 91 -7.84 17.56 28.18
C GLU A 91 -7.33 18.99 28.39
N GLU A 92 -6.09 19.31 27.99
CA GLU A 92 -5.54 20.68 28.05
C GLU A 92 -5.90 21.56 26.82
N ALA A 93 -6.51 20.98 25.78
CA ALA A 93 -7.03 21.73 24.64
C ALA A 93 -8.33 22.45 25.02
N ALA A 94 -8.20 23.68 25.51
CA ALA A 94 -9.32 24.53 25.89
C ALA A 94 -10.39 24.63 24.78
N PRO A 95 -11.69 24.66 25.12
CA PRO A 95 -12.76 24.86 24.14
C PRO A 95 -12.60 26.20 23.43
N PHE A 96 -12.50 26.16 22.11
CA PHE A 96 -12.48 27.33 21.24
C PHE A 96 -13.85 28.02 21.30
N GLU A 97 -13.96 29.13 22.03
CA GLU A 97 -15.15 29.99 21.98
C GLU A 97 -15.24 30.65 20.60
N GLU A 98 -16.28 30.30 19.83
CA GLU A 98 -16.58 30.92 18.54
C GLU A 98 -16.86 32.42 18.72
N PRO A 99 -16.22 33.32 17.94
CA PRO A 99 -16.53 34.74 17.99
C PRO A 99 -17.93 34.97 17.41
N GLN A 100 -18.83 35.52 18.20
CA GLN A 100 -20.13 35.99 17.73
C GLN A 100 -19.92 37.21 16.82
N VAL A 101 -20.34 37.06 15.56
CA VAL A 101 -20.25 38.10 14.54
C VAL A 101 -21.44 39.03 14.70
N GLU A 102 -21.23 40.24 15.23
CA GLU A 102 -22.24 41.29 15.25
C GLU A 102 -22.48 41.82 13.82
N GLU A 103 -23.75 41.80 13.39
CA GLU A 103 -24.22 42.35 12.12
C GLU A 103 -23.94 43.86 12.04
N VAL A 104 -22.99 44.26 11.19
CA VAL A 104 -22.78 45.67 10.84
C VAL A 104 -23.77 46.06 9.74
N GLN A 105 -24.76 46.87 10.11
CA GLN A 105 -25.70 47.49 9.18
C GLN A 105 -24.99 48.60 8.38
N MET A 106 -24.91 48.43 7.06
CA MET A 106 -24.45 49.48 6.14
C MET A 106 -25.60 50.47 5.87
N GLU A 107 -25.45 51.72 6.29
CA GLU A 107 -26.33 52.82 5.88
C GLU A 107 -25.84 53.48 4.57
N GLU A 108 -26.78 53.77 3.68
CA GLU A 108 -26.57 54.41 2.38
C GLU A 108 -26.12 55.89 2.50
N PRO A 109 -25.16 56.35 1.69
CA PRO A 109 -24.79 57.76 1.65
C PRO A 109 -25.76 58.55 0.75
N LYS A 110 -26.38 59.59 1.31
CA LYS A 110 -27.21 60.57 0.56
C LYS A 110 -26.33 61.58 -0.16
N MET A 111 -26.62 61.75 -1.45
CA MET A 111 -26.09 62.83 -2.29
C MET A 111 -26.62 64.19 -1.82
N GLY A 112 -25.70 65.14 -1.64
CA GLY A 112 -26.00 66.56 -1.43
C GLY A 112 -25.18 67.38 -2.41
N GLU A 113 -25.89 68.09 -3.29
CA GLU A 113 -25.37 69.00 -4.30
C GLU A 113 -24.66 70.20 -3.66
N ASN A 114 -23.48 70.56 -4.17
CA ASN A 114 -22.86 71.87 -3.96
C ASN A 114 -22.08 72.28 -5.22
N GLU A 115 -22.59 73.30 -5.90
CA GLU A 115 -21.86 74.07 -6.91
C GLU A 115 -21.05 75.17 -6.21
N ALA A 116 -19.75 75.32 -6.56
CA ALA A 116 -19.12 76.59 -6.91
C ALA A 116 -17.57 76.48 -6.99
N HIS A 117 -17.06 76.73 -8.21
CA HIS A 117 -15.85 77.52 -8.56
C HIS A 117 -14.57 77.44 -7.70
N ALA A 118 -13.49 76.93 -8.30
CA ALA A 118 -12.20 77.64 -8.49
C ALA A 118 -11.23 76.80 -9.34
N ASP A 119 -10.44 77.47 -10.19
CA ASP A 119 -9.34 76.91 -10.98
C ASP A 119 -8.39 76.02 -10.15
N GLU A 120 -8.30 74.73 -10.50
CA GLU A 120 -7.21 73.85 -10.09
C GLU A 120 -6.51 73.24 -11.33
N PRO A 121 -5.18 73.07 -11.29
CA PRO A 121 -4.39 72.53 -12.40
C PRO A 121 -4.79 71.08 -12.70
N PRO A 122 -4.52 70.55 -13.91
CA PRO A 122 -4.95 69.21 -14.29
C PRO A 122 -4.34 68.19 -13.31
N ARG A 123 -5.17 67.71 -12.38
CA ARG A 123 -4.85 66.56 -11.52
C ARG A 123 -4.84 65.35 -12.42
N ASN A 124 -3.67 64.73 -12.53
CA ASN A 124 -3.49 63.44 -13.13
C ASN A 124 -4.25 62.39 -12.28
N GLU A 125 -5.47 62.04 -12.67
CA GLU A 125 -6.32 61.04 -11.98
C GLU A 125 -5.75 59.61 -12.04
N GLU A 126 -4.74 59.35 -12.88
CA GLU A 126 -4.09 58.04 -13.02
C GLU A 126 -3.20 57.63 -11.82
N ALA A 127 -3.09 58.46 -10.78
CA ALA A 127 -2.17 58.21 -9.66
C ALA A 127 -2.80 57.52 -8.44
N MET A 128 -4.14 57.46 -8.32
CA MET A 128 -4.82 57.03 -7.08
C MET A 128 -5.49 55.64 -7.13
N GLU A 129 -5.61 55.01 -8.31
CA GLU A 129 -6.21 53.67 -8.47
C GLU A 129 -5.25 52.51 -8.13
N ARG A 130 -3.93 52.75 -8.13
CA ARG A 130 -2.90 51.71 -7.92
C ARG A 130 -2.95 50.95 -6.57
N PRO A 131 -3.28 51.57 -5.41
CA PRO A 131 -3.27 50.88 -4.12
C PRO A 131 -4.46 49.92 -3.91
N GLN A 132 -5.64 50.21 -4.49
CA GLN A 132 -6.82 49.35 -4.31
C GLN A 132 -6.70 48.06 -5.11
N GLU A 133 -6.22 48.13 -6.35
CA GLU A 133 -6.02 46.92 -7.17
C GLU A 133 -4.94 45.99 -6.60
N ALA A 134 -3.88 46.55 -6.00
CA ALA A 134 -2.83 45.76 -5.36
C ALA A 134 -3.36 44.98 -4.15
N ARG A 135 -4.25 45.60 -3.35
CA ARG A 135 -4.94 44.94 -2.23
C ARG A 135 -5.84 43.80 -2.69
N LEU A 136 -6.68 44.03 -3.70
CA LEU A 136 -7.54 42.98 -4.26
C LEU A 136 -6.74 41.79 -4.79
N ARG A 137 -5.63 42.05 -5.49
CA ARG A 137 -4.72 40.98 -5.98
C ARG A 137 -4.11 40.17 -4.82
N ASN A 138 -3.74 40.81 -3.72
CA ASN A 138 -3.20 40.12 -2.54
C ASN A 138 -4.27 39.29 -1.82
N GLU A 139 -5.51 39.78 -1.74
CA GLU A 139 -6.65 39.04 -1.18
C GLU A 139 -6.97 37.78 -2.01
N ASP A 140 -6.99 37.92 -3.33
CA ASP A 140 -7.17 36.79 -4.25
C ASP A 140 -6.06 35.74 -4.09
N LEU A 141 -4.81 36.19 -3.98
CA LEU A 141 -3.65 35.32 -3.78
C LEU A 141 -3.70 34.60 -2.42
N LEU A 142 -4.05 35.31 -1.35
CA LEU A 142 -4.24 34.71 -0.02
C LEU A 142 -5.35 33.67 -0.02
N SER A 143 -6.45 33.94 -0.72
CA SER A 143 -7.56 32.98 -0.87
C SER A 143 -7.07 31.72 -1.61
N ALA A 144 -6.34 31.88 -2.71
CA ALA A 144 -5.77 30.76 -3.46
C ALA A 144 -4.81 29.90 -2.61
N LEU A 145 -3.90 30.55 -1.86
CA LEU A 145 -2.97 29.86 -0.97
C LEU A 145 -3.67 29.12 0.17
N GLN A 146 -4.74 29.67 0.72
CA GLN A 146 -5.55 28.98 1.73
C GLN A 146 -6.24 27.73 1.17
N VAL A 147 -6.72 27.77 -0.07
CA VAL A 147 -7.29 26.59 -0.74
C VAL A 147 -6.20 25.55 -0.96
N GLU A 148 -5.04 25.95 -1.47
CA GLU A 148 -3.90 25.04 -1.67
C GLU A 148 -3.42 24.41 -0.36
N LYS A 149 -3.35 25.20 0.73
CA LYS A 149 -3.02 24.70 2.07
C LYS A 149 -3.98 23.58 2.50
N LYS A 150 -5.29 23.79 2.35
CA LYS A 150 -6.31 22.79 2.70
C LYS A 150 -6.16 21.52 1.85
N GLN A 151 -5.92 21.67 0.55
CA GLN A 151 -5.68 20.53 -0.34
C GLN A 151 -4.42 19.75 0.04
N THR A 152 -3.35 20.45 0.40
CA THR A 152 -2.08 19.85 0.83
C THR A 152 -2.24 19.08 2.14
N LEU A 153 -2.97 19.65 3.11
CA LEU A 153 -3.31 18.97 4.36
C LEU A 153 -4.15 17.71 4.13
N GLN A 154 -5.14 17.78 3.23
CA GLN A 154 -5.93 16.63 2.86
C GLN A 154 -5.06 15.55 2.20
N ALA A 155 -4.16 15.92 1.29
CA ALA A 155 -3.24 14.96 0.67
C ALA A 155 -2.34 14.25 1.70
N ILE A 156 -1.81 14.98 2.68
CA ILE A 156 -1.02 14.39 3.78
C ILE A 156 -1.88 13.41 4.59
N HIS A 157 -3.12 13.76 4.90
CA HIS A 157 -4.03 12.88 5.61
C HIS A 157 -4.32 11.60 4.82
N ASP A 158 -4.64 11.73 3.54
CA ASP A 158 -4.92 10.61 2.64
C ASP A 158 -3.70 9.68 2.51
N LEU A 159 -2.49 10.24 2.42
CA LEU A 159 -1.24 9.48 2.39
C LEU A 159 -0.99 8.72 3.70
N ASN A 160 -1.27 9.32 4.86
CA ASN A 160 -1.17 8.61 6.14
C ASN A 160 -2.17 7.44 6.20
N LEU A 161 -3.41 7.63 5.75
CA LEU A 161 -4.39 6.54 5.69
C LEU A 161 -3.94 5.40 4.76
N LEU A 162 -3.29 5.73 3.64
CA LEU A 162 -2.73 4.75 2.72
C LEU A 162 -1.59 3.95 3.38
N ILE A 163 -0.63 4.64 4.00
CA ILE A 163 0.49 4.00 4.71
C ILE A 163 -0.05 3.06 5.80
N ASP A 164 -0.96 3.54 6.65
CA ASP A 164 -1.58 2.73 7.70
C ASP A 164 -2.30 1.49 7.16
N ALA A 165 -2.94 1.60 5.99
CA ALA A 165 -3.63 0.49 5.35
C ALA A 165 -2.63 -0.56 4.82
N LEU A 166 -1.54 -0.11 4.19
CA LEU A 166 -0.48 -0.96 3.66
C LEU A 166 0.30 -1.68 4.78
N GLU A 167 0.60 -0.99 5.89
CA GLU A 167 1.29 -1.57 7.03
C GLU A 167 0.47 -2.67 7.74
N LYS A 168 -0.86 -2.58 7.68
CA LYS A 168 -1.77 -3.60 8.24
C LYS A 168 -1.91 -4.83 7.34
N GLU A 169 -1.45 -4.79 6.09
CA GLU A 169 -1.43 -5.98 5.26
C GLU A 169 -0.47 -7.04 5.83
N LYS A 170 -0.78 -8.32 5.61
CA LYS A 170 0.10 -9.41 6.04
C LYS A 170 1.43 -9.30 5.28
N THR A 171 2.52 -9.06 5.98
CA THR A 171 3.85 -9.01 5.38
C THR A 171 4.68 -10.26 5.71
N CYS A 172 5.64 -10.53 4.86
CA CYS A 172 6.68 -11.55 4.97
C CYS A 172 7.91 -11.05 4.20
N GLY A 173 9.09 -11.58 4.53
CA GLY A 173 10.32 -11.18 3.85
C GLY A 173 10.25 -11.44 2.33
N PRO A 174 10.89 -10.58 1.51
CA PRO A 174 10.83 -10.71 0.06
C PRO A 174 11.51 -11.98 -0.42
N ARG A 175 11.04 -12.50 -1.55
CA ARG A 175 11.62 -13.69 -2.17
C ARG A 175 13.00 -13.36 -2.73
N LYS A 176 13.99 -14.14 -2.30
CA LYS A 176 15.38 -13.96 -2.74
C LYS A 176 15.64 -14.70 -4.05
N TYR A 177 15.22 -14.09 -5.15
CA TYR A 177 15.61 -14.53 -6.49
C TYR A 177 17.14 -14.56 -6.62
N HIS A 178 17.69 -15.59 -7.27
CA HIS A 178 19.13 -15.77 -7.53
C HIS A 178 20.05 -16.04 -6.32
N LYS A 179 19.61 -15.85 -5.07
CA LYS A 179 20.43 -16.14 -3.87
C LYS A 179 20.20 -17.53 -3.26
N GLY A 180 19.38 -18.36 -3.90
CA GLY A 180 19.01 -19.69 -3.42
C GLY A 180 19.90 -20.82 -3.94
N GLU A 181 21.21 -20.61 -4.00
CA GLU A 181 22.16 -21.64 -4.45
C GLU A 181 22.14 -22.85 -3.51
N ILE A 182 22.10 -24.05 -4.08
CA ILE A 182 22.15 -25.28 -3.30
C ILE A 182 23.61 -25.54 -2.88
N ARG A 183 23.90 -25.30 -1.60
CA ARG A 183 25.25 -25.50 -1.05
C ARG A 183 25.47 -26.88 -0.44
N LYS A 184 24.39 -27.57 -0.05
CA LYS A 184 24.48 -28.89 0.60
C LYS A 184 24.69 -29.97 -0.44
N ASP A 185 25.72 -30.79 -0.24
CA ASP A 185 26.08 -31.87 -1.16
C ASP A 185 24.94 -32.89 -1.35
N THR A 186 24.18 -33.17 -0.30
CA THR A 186 23.03 -34.09 -0.32
C THR A 186 21.88 -33.60 -1.20
N GLU A 187 21.83 -32.31 -1.50
CA GLU A 187 20.75 -31.66 -2.23
C GLU A 187 21.14 -31.29 -3.66
N LYS A 188 22.41 -31.51 -4.06
CA LYS A 188 22.94 -31.18 -5.40
C LYS A 188 22.24 -31.89 -6.55
N ASN A 189 21.55 -33.00 -6.28
CA ASN A 189 20.80 -33.73 -7.30
C ASN A 189 19.34 -33.27 -7.41
N MET A 190 18.90 -32.30 -6.60
CA MET A 190 17.54 -31.77 -6.69
C MET A 190 17.36 -30.96 -7.98
N SER A 191 16.29 -31.28 -8.72
CA SER A 191 15.88 -30.53 -9.91
C SER A 191 14.91 -29.41 -9.54
N CYS A 192 15.12 -28.21 -10.06
CA CYS A 192 14.13 -27.13 -9.99
C CYS A 192 12.84 -27.54 -10.73
N ALA A 193 11.69 -27.37 -10.08
CA ALA A 193 10.40 -27.75 -10.67
C ALA A 193 9.96 -26.86 -11.84
N PHE A 194 10.57 -25.69 -12.00
CA PHE A 194 10.18 -24.70 -13.00
C PHE A 194 11.09 -24.71 -14.23
N CYS A 195 12.40 -24.59 -14.05
CA CYS A 195 13.35 -24.57 -15.17
C CYS A 195 14.11 -25.89 -15.37
N SER A 196 13.84 -26.91 -14.54
CA SER A 196 14.51 -28.22 -14.60
C SER A 196 16.02 -28.22 -14.36
N ALA A 197 16.63 -27.08 -13.99
CA ALA A 197 18.04 -27.02 -13.61
C ALA A 197 18.31 -27.88 -12.37
N VAL A 198 19.34 -28.73 -12.42
CA VAL A 198 19.71 -29.65 -11.34
C VAL A 198 20.83 -29.04 -10.51
N GLY A 199 20.67 -29.03 -9.18
CA GLY A 199 21.73 -28.65 -8.23
C GLY A 199 22.12 -27.17 -8.20
N TYR A 200 21.50 -26.33 -9.03
CA TYR A 200 21.86 -24.92 -9.13
C TYR A 200 21.13 -24.08 -8.07
N HIS A 201 19.81 -24.24 -7.96
CA HIS A 201 18.99 -23.45 -7.04
C HIS A 201 17.74 -24.21 -6.57
N TYR A 202 17.22 -23.84 -5.41
CA TYR A 202 15.91 -24.29 -4.95
C TYR A 202 14.80 -23.70 -5.82
N SER A 203 13.72 -24.47 -6.03
CA SER A 203 12.54 -24.02 -6.78
C SER A 203 11.98 -22.68 -6.27
N ASP A 204 12.02 -22.42 -4.95
CA ASP A 204 11.56 -21.18 -4.33
C ASP A 204 12.35 -19.93 -4.77
N SER A 205 13.58 -20.09 -5.23
CA SER A 205 14.46 -19.01 -5.69
C SER A 205 14.58 -18.93 -7.22
N CYS A 206 13.78 -19.73 -7.94
CA CYS A 206 13.80 -19.73 -9.39
C CYS A 206 13.24 -18.41 -9.96
N PRO A 207 13.93 -17.76 -10.90
CA PRO A 207 13.46 -16.53 -11.56
C PRO A 207 12.39 -16.78 -12.64
N GLY A 208 11.99 -18.03 -12.87
CA GLY A 208 10.92 -18.35 -13.82
C GLY A 208 9.62 -17.63 -13.43
N ARG A 209 9.10 -16.81 -14.35
CA ARG A 209 7.74 -16.25 -14.26
C ARG A 209 6.71 -17.34 -14.58
N GLU A 210 5.44 -17.08 -14.28
CA GLU A 210 4.32 -17.98 -14.62
C GLU A 210 4.43 -19.39 -14.01
N ARG A 211 4.88 -19.47 -12.75
CA ARG A 211 5.14 -20.74 -12.05
C ARG A 211 3.96 -21.71 -12.07
N ARG A 212 2.73 -21.22 -11.96
CA ARG A 212 1.52 -22.07 -11.95
C ARG A 212 1.29 -22.71 -13.33
N GLU A 213 1.46 -21.95 -14.41
CA GLU A 213 1.34 -22.44 -15.79
C GLU A 213 2.39 -23.51 -16.11
N VAL A 214 3.62 -23.33 -15.62
CA VAL A 214 4.69 -24.33 -15.79
C VAL A 214 4.35 -25.64 -15.09
N LEU A 215 3.74 -25.60 -13.90
CA LEU A 215 3.32 -26.81 -13.19
C LEU A 215 2.14 -27.49 -13.87
N GLU A 216 1.16 -26.71 -14.35
CA GLU A 216 0.02 -27.24 -15.10
C GLU A 216 0.48 -27.92 -16.40
N ALA A 217 1.35 -27.27 -17.18
CA ALA A 217 1.91 -27.83 -18.42
C ALA A 217 2.73 -29.10 -18.17
N SER A 218 3.39 -29.21 -17.02
CA SER A 218 4.17 -30.38 -16.63
C SER A 218 3.40 -31.41 -15.82
N ASN A 219 2.09 -31.24 -15.58
CA ASN A 219 1.26 -32.11 -14.75
C ASN A 219 1.84 -32.36 -13.34
N ARG A 220 2.44 -31.34 -12.73
CA ARG A 220 2.99 -31.40 -11.37
C ARG A 220 2.01 -30.81 -10.37
N CYS A 221 1.99 -31.37 -9.17
CA CYS A 221 1.13 -30.88 -8.10
C CYS A 221 1.62 -29.52 -7.55
N GLU A 222 0.69 -28.58 -7.38
CA GLU A 222 0.98 -27.25 -6.81
C GLU A 222 1.43 -27.27 -5.34
N THR A 223 1.09 -28.34 -4.61
CA THR A 223 1.40 -28.47 -3.18
C THR A 223 2.77 -29.09 -2.95
N CYS A 224 3.16 -30.12 -3.72
CA CYS A 224 4.43 -30.82 -3.51
C CYS A 224 5.47 -30.63 -4.62
N LEU A 225 5.10 -30.02 -5.75
CA LEU A 225 5.92 -29.85 -6.96
C LEU A 225 6.35 -31.15 -7.67
N GLU A 226 5.75 -32.27 -7.25
CA GLU A 226 6.00 -33.62 -7.78
C GLU A 226 4.74 -34.18 -8.46
N TYR A 227 4.89 -35.33 -9.12
CA TYR A 227 3.77 -36.06 -9.70
C TYR A 227 3.00 -36.79 -8.60
N CYS A 228 1.77 -36.34 -8.31
CA CYS A 228 0.85 -37.02 -7.41
C CYS A 228 -0.60 -36.69 -7.79
N ALA A 229 -1.57 -37.28 -7.07
CA ALA A 229 -3.00 -37.02 -7.29
C ALA A 229 -3.42 -35.55 -7.05
N GLY A 230 -2.62 -34.78 -6.31
CA GLY A 230 -2.88 -33.37 -6.02
C GLY A 230 -4.02 -33.13 -5.02
N GLY A 231 -4.32 -31.85 -4.79
CA GLY A 231 -5.37 -31.41 -3.88
C GLY A 231 -5.23 -31.99 -2.47
N SER A 232 -6.36 -32.29 -1.83
CA SER A 232 -6.43 -32.86 -0.48
C SER A 232 -5.85 -34.27 -0.36
N LEU A 233 -5.63 -34.96 -1.49
CA LEU A 233 -5.00 -36.29 -1.54
C LEU A 233 -3.46 -36.21 -1.56
N CYS A 234 -2.89 -35.02 -1.75
CA CYS A 234 -1.45 -34.83 -1.68
C CYS A 234 -0.94 -35.03 -0.24
N ARG A 235 0.11 -35.85 -0.06
CA ARG A 235 0.76 -36.07 1.25
C ARG A 235 1.22 -34.77 1.92
N LYS A 236 1.55 -33.74 1.13
CA LYS A 236 1.99 -32.42 1.62
C LYS A 236 0.87 -31.38 1.74
N PHE A 237 -0.41 -31.77 1.59
CA PHE A 237 -1.53 -30.81 1.60
C PHE A 237 -1.60 -29.97 2.88
N TYR A 238 -1.43 -30.61 4.04
CA TYR A 238 -1.46 -29.94 5.34
C TYR A 238 -0.13 -29.28 5.74
N THR A 239 0.89 -29.35 4.90
CA THR A 239 2.15 -28.64 5.14
C THR A 239 1.90 -27.14 5.00
N LYS A 240 2.24 -26.37 6.05
CA LYS A 240 2.09 -24.91 6.05
C LYS A 240 3.14 -24.28 5.13
N CYS A 241 2.71 -23.31 4.35
CA CYS A 241 3.59 -22.45 3.57
C CYS A 241 4.57 -21.71 4.48
N PHE A 242 5.82 -21.59 4.04
CA PHE A 242 6.84 -20.86 4.79
C PHE A 242 6.53 -19.36 4.90
N HIS A 243 5.91 -18.79 3.86
CA HIS A 243 5.68 -17.36 3.72
C HIS A 243 4.38 -16.91 4.39
N CYS A 244 3.22 -17.45 3.98
CA CYS A 244 1.92 -17.01 4.49
C CYS A 244 1.33 -17.91 5.61
N ARG A 245 1.96 -19.05 5.92
CA ARG A 245 1.51 -20.04 6.92
C ARG A 245 0.21 -20.78 6.60
N GLU A 246 -0.41 -20.52 5.46
CA GLU A 246 -1.60 -21.25 4.97
C GLU A 246 -1.20 -22.59 4.34
N THR A 247 -2.17 -23.50 4.19
CA THR A 247 -1.97 -24.84 3.63
C THR A 247 -2.46 -24.92 2.17
N GLY A 248 -2.18 -26.04 1.49
CA GLY A 248 -2.71 -26.31 0.15
C GLY A 248 -1.83 -25.84 -1.02
N HIS A 249 -0.76 -25.08 -0.78
CA HIS A 249 0.21 -24.67 -1.81
C HIS A 249 1.65 -24.81 -1.32
N HIS A 250 2.57 -25.00 -2.27
CA HIS A 250 4.01 -24.97 -1.98
C HIS A 250 4.51 -23.54 -1.80
N SER A 251 5.47 -23.29 -0.91
CA SER A 251 6.06 -21.95 -0.66
C SER A 251 6.56 -21.25 -1.94
N ALA A 252 7.05 -22.03 -2.90
CA ALA A 252 7.52 -21.54 -4.20
C ALA A 252 6.42 -20.93 -5.08
N LEU A 253 5.15 -21.25 -4.81
CA LEU A 253 3.97 -20.70 -5.49
C LEU A 253 3.27 -19.61 -4.66
N CYS A 254 3.74 -19.33 -3.45
CA CYS A 254 3.16 -18.27 -2.65
C CYS A 254 3.43 -16.92 -3.30
N GLU A 255 2.38 -16.15 -3.54
CA GLU A 255 2.43 -14.81 -4.13
C GLU A 255 2.78 -13.74 -3.08
N LEU A 256 2.61 -14.05 -1.78
CA LEU A 256 2.82 -13.10 -0.68
C LEU A 256 4.21 -12.43 -0.70
N PRO A 257 5.33 -13.17 -0.87
CA PRO A 257 6.65 -12.54 -0.93
C PRO A 257 6.85 -11.59 -2.10
N ASP A 258 6.13 -11.82 -3.20
CA ASP A 258 6.23 -11.02 -4.42
C ASP A 258 5.37 -9.75 -4.27
N ARG A 259 4.14 -9.90 -3.76
CA ARG A 259 3.25 -8.77 -3.41
C ARG A 259 3.84 -7.86 -2.32
N ASN A 260 4.58 -8.41 -1.36
CA ASN A 260 5.15 -7.58 -0.29
C ASN A 260 6.21 -6.62 -0.79
N GLN A 261 6.96 -6.97 -1.83
CA GLN A 261 7.89 -6.03 -2.43
C GLN A 261 7.12 -4.81 -2.96
N GLU A 262 6.00 -5.04 -3.64
CA GLU A 262 5.14 -3.97 -4.14
C GLU A 262 4.56 -3.13 -2.99
N ILE A 263 4.20 -3.74 -1.86
CA ILE A 263 3.74 -3.03 -0.65
C ILE A 263 4.85 -2.14 -0.09
N PHE A 264 6.07 -2.66 0.05
CA PHE A 264 7.20 -1.87 0.55
C PHE A 264 7.51 -0.69 -0.37
N ASP A 265 7.54 -0.92 -1.68
CA ASP A 265 7.78 0.13 -2.68
C ASP A 265 6.68 1.20 -2.61
N GLN A 266 5.41 0.81 -2.43
CA GLN A 266 4.29 1.75 -2.26
C GLN A 266 4.35 2.56 -0.96
N ILE A 267 4.78 1.95 0.14
CA ILE A 267 4.99 2.67 1.41
C ILE A 267 6.10 3.70 1.23
N GLU A 268 7.24 3.32 0.64
CA GLU A 268 8.36 4.24 0.38
C GLU A 268 7.93 5.41 -0.50
N GLU A 269 7.21 5.16 -1.59
CA GLU A 269 6.67 6.20 -2.48
C GLU A 269 5.69 7.13 -1.74
N ALA A 270 4.79 6.57 -0.93
CA ALA A 270 3.83 7.36 -0.15
C ALA A 270 4.52 8.23 0.92
N GLU A 271 5.56 7.71 1.57
CA GLU A 271 6.37 8.47 2.53
C GLU A 271 7.10 9.65 1.87
N LEU A 272 7.70 9.42 0.71
CA LEU A 272 8.36 10.48 -0.07
C LEU A 272 7.34 11.55 -0.48
N SER A 273 6.20 11.16 -1.04
CA SER A 273 5.14 12.11 -1.41
C SER A 273 4.61 12.88 -0.20
N LYS A 274 4.49 12.22 0.96
CA LYS A 274 4.09 12.87 2.21
C LYS A 274 5.11 13.93 2.61
N GLN A 275 6.40 13.62 2.52
CA GLN A 275 7.47 14.55 2.83
C GLN A 275 7.45 15.78 1.91
N GLU A 276 7.22 15.59 0.60
CA GLU A 276 7.08 16.68 -0.36
C GLU A 276 5.89 17.59 -0.02
N ASN A 277 4.73 17.00 0.29
CA ASN A 277 3.55 17.77 0.71
C ASN A 277 3.80 18.55 2.02
N PHE A 278 4.52 17.97 2.98
CA PHE A 278 4.93 18.69 4.19
C PHE A 278 5.85 19.88 3.89
N GLN A 279 6.77 19.75 2.92
CA GLN A 279 7.62 20.85 2.50
C GLN A 279 6.80 21.95 1.82
N ARG A 280 5.85 21.57 0.93
CA ARG A 280 4.96 22.54 0.28
C ARG A 280 4.08 23.26 1.29
N LEU A 281 3.54 22.55 2.28
CA LEU A 281 2.75 23.14 3.35
C LEU A 281 3.52 24.24 4.09
N LYS A 282 4.79 23.98 4.43
CA LYS A 282 5.67 24.99 5.07
C LYS A 282 5.90 26.20 4.18
N GLN A 283 6.07 26.02 2.88
CA GLN A 283 6.23 27.12 1.93
C GLN A 283 4.96 27.98 1.86
N ILE A 284 3.79 27.34 1.74
CA ILE A 284 2.50 28.05 1.72
C ILE A 284 2.31 28.86 3.01
N ASP A 285 2.68 28.30 4.17
CA ASP A 285 2.59 29.02 5.43
C ASP A 285 3.51 30.26 5.47
N MET A 286 4.71 30.17 4.91
CA MET A 286 5.60 31.32 4.75
C MET A 286 5.02 32.37 3.79
N GLU A 287 4.52 31.95 2.62
CA GLU A 287 3.90 32.85 1.63
C GLU A 287 2.68 33.59 2.20
N ILE A 288 1.82 32.88 2.96
CA ILE A 288 0.68 33.50 3.66
C ILE A 288 1.17 34.51 4.71
N GLN A 289 2.24 34.19 5.44
CA GLN A 289 2.79 35.07 6.46
C GLN A 289 3.38 36.34 5.83
N GLU A 290 4.13 36.22 4.73
CA GLU A 290 4.70 37.34 3.99
C GLU A 290 3.61 38.30 3.48
N LEU A 291 2.55 37.76 2.85
CA LEU A 291 1.43 38.56 2.34
C LEU A 291 0.64 39.28 3.46
N ARG A 292 0.60 38.71 4.66
CA ARG A 292 -0.02 39.35 5.83
C ARG A 292 0.85 40.43 6.46
N GLN A 293 2.17 40.33 6.32
CA GLN A 293 3.16 41.26 6.88
C GLN A 293 3.43 42.46 5.97
N ASP A 294 2.79 42.55 4.81
CA ASP A 294 2.94 43.65 3.85
C ASP A 294 1.72 44.62 3.88
N PRO A 295 1.51 45.42 4.95
CA PRO A 295 0.39 46.36 5.02
C PRO A 295 0.63 47.66 4.22
N SER A 296 1.77 47.79 3.51
CA SER A 296 2.21 49.08 2.97
C SER A 296 3.10 48.96 1.73
N HIS A 297 2.45 49.01 0.57
CA HIS A 297 2.93 49.83 -0.54
C HIS A 297 1.76 50.50 -1.27
#